data_AF-A0A8H7PXM2-F1
#
_entry.id   AF-A0A8H7PXM2-F1
#
_cell.length_a   1.000
_cell.length_b   1.000
_cell.length_c   1.000
_cell.angle_alpha   90.00
_cell.angle_beta   90.00
_cell.angle_gamma   90.00
#
_symmetry.space_group_name_H-M   'P 1'
#
loop_
_entity.id
_entity.type
_entity.pdbx_description
1 polymer ?
#
loop_
_entity_poly.entity_id
_entity_poly.type
_entity_poly.pdbx_seq_one_letter_code
_entity_poly.pdbx_strand_id
1 'polypeptide(L)'
;RDSVDENAARYMIFLKNFYFLNSIVDDAKKQDTLSFRDMNWARHSQSQDAIIEFAGNFIERMVWSDARALGIFLWLDKADTLRQQMEKIARNTYLDQEDKDPISSTLLYFALGKKSVVHTLWRSANHHKEQRAMLQFLANDFKEARWQTAASKNAFALLGKQRYEYAAAFFLLAGKLRDATNVLLKHVKDFQLAIAVCRVYEGDKGPVLREILNNHVLPLACRTGDRWLASMAFWMLDKTDEAVAATMVSANLYRPRTCPI
;
A
#
# COMPACT_ATOMS: atom_id res chain seq x y z
N ARG A 1 29.61 5.99 8.10
CA ARG A 1 29.14 5.06 7.05
C ARG A 1 28.75 3.81 7.78
N ASP A 2 27.49 3.70 8.18
CA ASP A 2 27.01 2.49 8.83
C ASP A 2 27.08 1.36 7.81
N SER A 3 27.71 0.25 8.21
CA SER A 3 27.85 -0.91 7.34
C SER A 3 26.47 -1.44 6.99
N VAL A 4 26.10 -1.36 5.72
CA VAL A 4 24.86 -1.95 5.20
C VAL A 4 24.96 -3.47 5.32
N ASP A 5 23.91 -4.12 5.84
CA ASP A 5 23.88 -5.58 5.95
C ASP A 5 23.80 -6.26 4.57
N GLU A 6 24.11 -7.55 4.52
CA GLU A 6 24.21 -8.29 3.26
C GLU A 6 22.87 -8.35 2.50
N ASN A 7 21.75 -8.42 3.20
CA ASN A 7 20.42 -8.46 2.57
C ASN A 7 20.04 -7.08 2.01
N ALA A 8 20.34 -6.01 2.74
CA ALA A 8 20.21 -4.65 2.20
C ALA A 8 21.09 -4.45 0.96
N ALA A 9 22.35 -4.89 0.99
CA ALA A 9 23.24 -4.79 -0.17
C ALA A 9 22.68 -5.54 -1.40
N ARG A 10 22.14 -6.75 -1.22
CA ARG A 10 21.44 -7.50 -2.28
C ARG A 10 20.28 -6.71 -2.86
N TYR A 11 19.38 -6.19 -2.00
CA TYR A 11 18.24 -5.40 -2.47
C TYR A 11 18.70 -4.14 -3.22
N MET A 12 19.67 -3.40 -2.70
CA MET A 12 20.20 -2.18 -3.33
C MET A 12 20.79 -2.46 -4.72
N ILE A 13 21.45 -3.61 -4.91
CA ILE A 13 21.94 -4.03 -6.23
C ILE A 13 20.77 -4.31 -7.17
N PHE A 14 19.74 -5.05 -6.73
CA PHE A 14 18.55 -5.31 -7.56
C PHE A 14 17.80 -4.03 -7.90
N LEU A 15 17.69 -3.10 -6.95
CA LEU A 15 17.09 -1.78 -7.16
C LEU A 15 17.85 -0.98 -8.22
N LYS A 16 19.18 -0.91 -8.10
CA LYS A 16 20.03 -0.23 -9.09
C LYS A 16 19.88 -0.87 -10.48
N ASN A 17 19.83 -2.20 -10.53
CA ASN A 17 19.63 -2.93 -11.78
C ASN A 17 18.25 -2.66 -12.38
N PHE A 18 17.20 -2.61 -11.56
CA PHE A 18 15.83 -2.30 -11.99
C PHE A 18 15.76 -0.93 -12.68
N TYR A 19 16.29 0.12 -12.06
CA TYR A 19 16.32 1.45 -12.69
C TYR A 19 17.24 1.50 -13.92
N PHE A 20 18.39 0.85 -13.87
CA PHE A 20 19.31 0.80 -15.01
C PHE A 20 18.66 0.11 -16.21
N LEU A 21 18.06 -1.08 -16.02
CA LEU A 21 17.39 -1.80 -17.09
C LEU A 21 16.21 -1.00 -17.65
N ASN A 22 15.36 -0.43 -16.79
CA ASN A 22 14.24 0.40 -17.25
C ASN A 22 14.68 1.68 -17.95
N SER A 23 15.93 2.14 -17.77
CA SER A 23 16.47 3.30 -18.51
C SER A 23 16.96 2.95 -19.93
N ILE A 24 17.26 1.67 -20.20
CA ILE A 24 17.86 1.24 -21.48
C ILE A 24 16.90 0.44 -22.37
N VAL A 25 15.88 -0.20 -21.79
CA VAL A 25 14.95 -1.06 -22.55
C VAL A 25 13.77 -0.26 -23.11
N ASP A 26 13.24 -0.76 -24.24
CA ASP A 26 12.00 -0.26 -24.83
C ASP A 26 10.85 -0.30 -23.83
N ASP A 27 9.88 0.60 -23.95
CA ASP A 27 8.72 0.69 -23.06
C ASP A 27 7.98 -0.66 -22.90
N ALA A 28 7.91 -1.47 -23.97
CA ALA A 28 7.28 -2.78 -23.96
C ALA A 28 7.99 -3.84 -23.09
N LYS A 29 9.26 -3.61 -22.73
CA LYS A 29 10.10 -4.52 -21.93
C LYS A 29 10.39 -3.99 -20.53
N LYS A 30 9.91 -2.79 -20.20
CA LYS A 30 10.08 -2.21 -18.86
C LYS A 30 9.40 -3.09 -17.83
N GLN A 31 10.04 -3.24 -16.69
CA GLN A 31 9.47 -3.91 -15.54
C GLN A 31 8.71 -2.89 -14.71
N ASP A 32 7.44 -3.14 -14.43
CA ASP A 32 6.62 -2.25 -13.62
C ASP A 32 6.98 -2.32 -12.13
N THR A 33 7.47 -3.46 -11.67
CA THR A 33 7.77 -3.72 -10.26
C THR A 33 9.01 -4.58 -10.10
N LEU A 34 9.75 -4.40 -9.01
CA LEU A 34 10.74 -5.38 -8.55
C LEU A 34 10.05 -6.74 -8.32
N SER A 35 10.79 -7.83 -8.52
CA SER A 35 10.24 -9.15 -8.25
C SER A 35 10.05 -9.35 -6.74
N PHE A 36 9.05 -10.16 -6.35
CA PHE A 36 8.83 -10.46 -4.93
C PHE A 36 10.04 -11.16 -4.30
N ARG A 37 10.85 -11.90 -5.09
CA ARG A 37 12.14 -12.41 -4.64
C ARG A 37 13.04 -11.29 -4.15
N ASP A 38 13.18 -10.26 -4.98
CA ASP A 38 14.10 -9.16 -4.67
C ASP A 38 13.59 -8.40 -3.44
N MET A 39 12.27 -8.16 -3.34
CA MET A 39 11.62 -7.55 -2.17
C MET A 39 11.83 -8.34 -0.85
N ASN A 40 11.92 -9.67 -0.89
CA ASN A 40 12.17 -10.47 0.33
C ASN A 40 13.55 -10.16 0.95
N TRP A 41 14.55 -9.76 0.17
CA TRP A 41 15.83 -9.33 0.74
C TRP A 41 15.68 -8.10 1.64
N ALA A 42 14.89 -7.11 1.22
CA ALA A 42 14.61 -5.95 2.07
C ALA A 42 13.83 -6.33 3.34
N ARG A 43 12.97 -7.35 3.28
CA ARG A 43 12.22 -7.83 4.47
C ARG A 43 13.13 -8.38 5.55
N HIS A 44 14.19 -9.10 5.16
CA HIS A 44 15.13 -9.73 6.08
C HIS A 44 16.37 -8.88 6.38
N SER A 45 16.39 -7.61 5.96
CA SER A 45 17.45 -6.67 6.27
C SER A 45 17.22 -6.00 7.63
N GLN A 46 18.32 -5.74 8.34
CA GLN A 46 18.31 -4.94 9.57
C GLN A 46 18.47 -3.44 9.28
N SER A 47 19.00 -3.10 8.10
CA SER A 47 19.26 -1.74 7.62
C SER A 47 18.17 -1.23 6.65
N GLN A 48 16.89 -1.48 6.94
CA GLN A 48 15.75 -1.06 6.10
C GLN A 48 15.70 0.46 5.86
N ASP A 49 16.06 1.27 6.85
CA ASP A 49 16.07 2.73 6.71
C ASP A 49 17.11 3.19 5.66
N ALA A 50 18.27 2.52 5.61
CA ALA A 50 19.30 2.78 4.60
C ALA A 50 18.84 2.37 3.19
N ILE A 51 18.00 1.32 3.07
CA ILE A 51 17.39 0.94 1.78
C ILE A 51 16.47 2.06 1.27
N ILE A 52 15.64 2.63 2.15
CA ILE A 52 14.73 3.73 1.79
C ILE A 52 15.53 4.96 1.35
N GLU A 53 16.56 5.33 2.11
CA GLU A 53 17.45 6.45 1.75
C GLU A 53 18.12 6.22 0.40
N PHE A 54 18.62 5.00 0.16
CA PHE A 54 19.23 4.64 -1.12
C PHE A 54 18.24 4.73 -2.28
N ALA A 55 16.98 4.30 -2.09
CA ALA A 55 15.93 4.43 -3.10
C ALA A 55 15.61 5.89 -3.45
N GLY A 56 15.70 6.80 -2.47
CA GLY A 56 15.53 8.25 -2.68
C GLY A 56 16.54 8.87 -3.65
N ASN A 57 17.69 8.21 -3.91
CA ASN A 57 18.66 8.70 -4.90
C ASN A 57 18.20 8.50 -6.35
N PHE A 58 17.22 7.63 -6.59
CA PHE A 58 16.69 7.35 -7.93
C PHE A 58 15.35 8.06 -8.19
N ILE A 59 14.64 8.44 -7.13
CA ILE A 59 13.31 9.05 -7.22
C ILE A 59 13.27 10.31 -6.36
N GLU A 60 13.22 11.47 -7.00
CA GLU A 60 13.15 12.76 -6.30
C GLU A 60 11.84 12.91 -5.51
N ARG A 61 10.71 12.51 -6.11
CA ARG A 61 9.37 12.55 -5.49
C ARG A 61 8.66 11.21 -5.63
N MET A 62 8.89 10.33 -4.66
CA MET A 62 8.24 9.02 -4.63
C MET A 62 6.73 9.14 -4.48
N VAL A 63 5.98 8.65 -5.48
CA VAL A 63 4.52 8.51 -5.45
C VAL A 63 4.10 7.05 -5.21
N TRP A 64 2.80 6.76 -5.18
CA TRP A 64 2.29 5.42 -4.86
C TRP A 64 2.80 4.35 -5.84
N SER A 65 2.82 4.65 -7.15
CA SER A 65 3.31 3.70 -8.17
C SER A 65 4.76 3.27 -7.91
N ASP A 66 5.61 4.20 -7.50
CA ASP A 66 7.00 3.92 -7.13
C ASP A 66 7.08 3.04 -5.89
N ALA A 67 6.35 3.41 -4.82
CA ALA A 67 6.36 2.65 -3.58
C ALA A 67 5.84 1.21 -3.77
N ARG A 68 4.85 1.04 -4.65
CA ARG A 68 4.34 -0.25 -5.10
C ARG A 68 5.37 -1.01 -5.94
N ALA A 69 6.07 -0.34 -6.86
CA ALA A 69 7.13 -0.95 -7.67
C ALA A 69 8.27 -1.49 -6.80
N LEU A 70 8.61 -0.77 -5.73
CA LEU A 70 9.66 -1.15 -4.78
C LEU A 70 9.17 -2.09 -3.67
N GLY A 71 7.86 -2.27 -3.53
CA GLY A 71 7.25 -3.11 -2.51
C GLY A 71 7.43 -2.59 -1.08
N ILE A 72 7.62 -1.29 -0.88
CA ILE A 72 8.01 -0.68 0.42
C ILE A 72 7.10 -1.15 1.55
N PHE A 73 5.77 -1.15 1.31
CA PHE A 73 4.78 -1.54 2.30
C PHE A 73 4.62 -3.05 2.49
N LEU A 74 5.35 -3.88 1.74
CA LEU A 74 5.41 -5.33 1.96
C LEU A 74 6.54 -5.71 2.92
N TRP A 75 7.70 -5.04 2.82
CA TRP A 75 8.88 -5.44 3.58
C TRP A 75 9.18 -4.59 4.82
N LEU A 76 8.81 -3.31 4.82
CA LEU A 76 9.14 -2.39 5.90
C LEU A 76 8.51 -2.84 7.22
N ASP A 77 9.29 -2.93 8.30
CA ASP A 77 8.84 -3.52 9.57
C ASP A 77 8.44 -2.47 10.62
N LYS A 78 9.22 -1.39 10.73
CA LYS A 78 8.98 -0.33 11.72
C LYS A 78 7.68 0.43 11.39
N ALA A 79 6.68 0.32 12.26
CA ALA A 79 5.38 0.98 12.10
C ALA A 79 5.50 2.50 11.94
N ASP A 80 6.40 3.15 12.71
CA ASP A 80 6.63 4.59 12.60
C ASP A 80 7.19 4.98 11.22
N THR A 81 8.22 4.26 10.75
CA THR A 81 8.79 4.48 9.40
C THR A 81 7.72 4.25 8.33
N LEU A 82 6.90 3.21 8.46
CA LEU A 82 5.82 2.89 7.53
C LEU A 82 4.79 4.01 7.43
N ARG A 83 4.37 4.58 8.56
CA ARG A 83 3.46 5.74 8.60
C ARG A 83 4.10 6.98 8.00
N GLN A 84 5.38 7.22 8.29
CA GLN A 84 6.13 8.34 7.71
C GLN A 84 6.26 8.24 6.19
N GLN A 85 6.56 7.04 5.65
CA GLN A 85 6.64 6.84 4.20
C GLN A 85 5.29 7.04 3.53
N MET A 86 4.18 6.53 4.11
CA MET A 86 2.85 6.77 3.55
C MET A 86 2.50 8.26 3.53
N GLU A 87 2.87 9.01 4.56
CA GLU A 87 2.65 10.47 4.58
C GLU A 87 3.48 11.20 3.52
N LYS A 88 4.76 10.83 3.36
CA LYS A 88 5.61 11.39 2.30
C LYS A 88 5.02 11.13 0.93
N ILE A 89 4.56 9.90 0.68
CA ILE A 89 3.92 9.51 -0.58
C ILE A 89 2.62 10.29 -0.79
N ALA A 90 1.76 10.42 0.23
CA ALA A 90 0.52 11.19 0.15
C ALA A 90 0.77 12.67 -0.21
N ARG A 91 1.81 13.27 0.40
CA ARG A 91 2.24 14.63 0.07
C ARG A 91 2.76 14.73 -1.35
N ASN A 92 3.61 13.80 -1.78
CA ASN A 92 4.17 13.80 -3.12
C ASN A 92 3.10 13.62 -4.19
N THR A 93 2.16 12.69 -4.01
CA THR A 93 1.02 12.48 -4.93
C THR A 93 0.17 13.74 -5.08
N TYR A 94 -0.05 14.50 -4.00
CA TYR A 94 -0.75 15.79 -4.08
C TYR A 94 0.04 16.85 -4.86
N LEU A 95 1.36 16.87 -4.73
CA LEU A 95 2.24 17.85 -5.37
C LEU A 95 2.62 17.51 -6.81
N ASP A 96 2.49 16.24 -7.20
CA ASP A 96 2.79 15.74 -8.54
C ASP A 96 1.71 16.13 -9.56
N GLN A 97 0.46 16.25 -9.12
CA GLN A 97 -0.65 16.64 -9.98
C GLN A 97 -0.64 18.15 -10.25
N GLU A 98 -0.73 18.55 -11.53
CA GLU A 98 -0.79 19.96 -11.94
C GLU A 98 -1.93 20.73 -11.28
N ASP A 99 -3.11 20.11 -11.22
CA ASP A 99 -4.32 20.68 -10.62
C ASP A 99 -4.30 20.68 -9.08
N LYS A 100 -3.33 20.00 -8.47
CA LYS A 100 -3.23 19.78 -7.02
C LYS A 100 -4.57 19.34 -6.43
N ASP A 101 -5.16 18.30 -7.02
CA ASP A 101 -6.46 17.77 -6.60
C ASP A 101 -6.32 17.08 -5.22
N PRO A 102 -7.03 17.53 -4.18
CA PRO A 102 -7.00 16.88 -2.87
C PRO A 102 -7.48 15.42 -2.89
N ILE A 103 -8.29 15.02 -3.88
CA ILE A 103 -8.88 13.68 -3.95
C ILE A 103 -7.80 12.61 -4.03
N SER A 104 -6.75 12.81 -4.83
CA SER A 104 -5.70 11.82 -5.11
C SER A 104 -4.94 11.36 -3.87
N SER A 105 -4.73 12.25 -2.90
CA SER A 105 -4.02 11.96 -1.65
C SER A 105 -4.95 11.58 -0.48
N THR A 106 -6.27 11.71 -0.65
CA THR A 106 -7.25 11.59 0.43
C THR A 106 -7.25 10.19 1.05
N LEU A 107 -7.14 9.12 0.25
CA LEU A 107 -7.11 7.75 0.73
C LEU A 107 -5.97 7.52 1.74
N LEU A 108 -4.75 7.93 1.37
CA LEU A 108 -3.55 7.72 2.18
C LEU A 108 -3.61 8.54 3.48
N TYR A 109 -4.07 9.79 3.43
CA TYR A 109 -4.22 10.60 4.64
C TYR A 109 -5.31 10.08 5.57
N PHE A 110 -6.43 9.57 5.05
CA PHE A 110 -7.46 8.95 5.88
C PHE A 110 -7.01 7.62 6.48
N ALA A 111 -6.21 6.82 5.76
CA ALA A 111 -5.57 5.64 6.33
C ALA A 111 -4.67 6.00 7.54
N LEU A 112 -3.96 7.13 7.46
CA LEU A 112 -3.15 7.66 8.57
C LEU A 112 -3.98 8.30 9.71
N GLY A 113 -5.29 8.46 9.55
CA GLY A 113 -6.15 9.20 10.48
C GLY A 113 -5.98 10.73 10.41
N LYS A 114 -5.29 11.26 9.38
CA LYS A 114 -4.97 12.68 9.22
C LYS A 114 -6.07 13.46 8.50
N LYS A 115 -7.30 13.36 9.01
CA LYS A 115 -8.47 14.09 8.48
C LYS A 115 -8.25 15.62 8.43
N SER A 116 -7.56 16.18 9.43
CA SER A 116 -7.27 17.62 9.52
C SER A 116 -6.39 18.11 8.36
N VAL A 117 -5.47 17.28 7.87
CA VAL A 117 -4.64 17.58 6.70
C VAL A 117 -5.51 17.66 5.46
N VAL A 118 -6.36 16.65 5.22
CA VAL A 118 -7.31 16.65 4.09
C VAL A 118 -8.23 17.87 4.14
N HIS A 119 -8.77 18.21 5.32
CA HIS A 119 -9.57 19.42 5.49
C HIS A 119 -8.80 20.70 5.10
N THR A 120 -7.51 20.78 5.40
CA THR A 120 -6.65 21.91 5.00
C THR A 120 -6.40 21.92 3.50
N LEU A 121 -6.13 20.77 2.88
CA LEU A 121 -5.95 20.67 1.42
C LEU A 121 -7.21 21.11 0.65
N TRP A 122 -8.39 20.77 1.16
CA TRP A 122 -9.65 21.26 0.61
C TRP A 122 -9.84 22.77 0.77
N ARG A 123 -9.27 23.42 1.79
CA ARG A 123 -9.31 24.90 1.89
C ARG A 123 -8.50 25.58 0.78
N SER A 124 -7.41 24.96 0.33
CA SER A 124 -6.60 25.49 -0.78
C SER A 124 -7.17 25.19 -2.17
N ALA A 125 -8.11 24.24 -2.29
CA ALA A 125 -8.67 23.79 -3.57
C ALA A 125 -9.85 24.66 -4.05
N ASN A 126 -9.64 25.98 -4.20
CA ASN A 126 -10.68 26.94 -4.58
C ASN A 126 -11.32 26.69 -5.94
N HIS A 127 -10.62 25.96 -6.82
CA HIS A 127 -11.10 25.65 -8.18
C HIS A 127 -11.99 24.40 -8.22
N HIS A 128 -12.06 23.62 -7.14
CA HIS A 128 -12.77 22.34 -7.14
C HIS A 128 -14.27 22.50 -6.81
N LYS A 129 -15.15 21.99 -7.67
CA LYS A 129 -16.62 22.15 -7.54
C LYS A 129 -17.18 21.59 -6.22
N GLU A 130 -16.57 20.52 -5.71
CA GLU A 130 -17.00 19.84 -4.49
C GLU A 130 -16.44 20.48 -3.19
N GLN A 131 -15.62 21.54 -3.30
CA GLN A 131 -14.89 22.12 -2.17
C GLN A 131 -15.78 22.49 -0.98
N ARG A 132 -16.83 23.29 -1.22
CA ARG A 132 -17.72 23.77 -0.15
C ARG A 132 -18.43 22.63 0.56
N ALA A 133 -18.94 21.66 -0.21
CA ALA A 133 -19.62 20.48 0.35
C ALA A 133 -18.64 19.62 1.17
N MET A 134 -17.41 19.43 0.66
CA MET A 134 -16.39 18.66 1.34
C MET A 134 -15.90 19.32 2.63
N LEU A 135 -15.68 20.63 2.65
CA LEU A 135 -15.30 21.36 3.86
C LEU A 135 -16.39 21.26 4.95
N GLN A 136 -17.66 21.43 4.57
CA GLN A 136 -18.78 21.27 5.51
C GLN A 136 -18.88 19.83 6.02
N PHE A 137 -18.70 18.85 5.16
CA PHE A 137 -18.75 17.45 5.54
C PHE A 137 -17.59 17.07 6.49
N LEU A 138 -16.37 17.50 6.17
CA LEU A 138 -15.19 17.26 6.98
C LEU A 138 -15.15 18.10 8.26
N ALA A 139 -16.01 19.08 8.46
CA ALA A 139 -16.09 19.80 9.74
C ALA A 139 -16.66 18.92 10.87
N ASN A 140 -17.40 17.85 10.55
CA ASN A 140 -18.11 17.02 11.53
C ASN A 140 -17.21 15.99 12.23
N ASP A 141 -17.66 15.47 13.38
CA ASP A 141 -16.94 14.41 14.10
C ASP A 141 -17.33 13.01 13.61
N PHE A 142 -16.37 12.28 13.03
CA PHE A 142 -16.55 10.92 12.50
C PHE A 142 -16.37 9.83 13.56
N LYS A 143 -16.23 10.20 14.84
CA LYS A 143 -16.43 9.27 15.96
C LYS A 143 -17.92 9.05 16.25
N GLU A 144 -18.79 9.97 15.83
CA GLU A 144 -20.24 9.82 15.99
C GLU A 144 -20.84 8.88 14.94
N ALA A 145 -21.68 7.93 15.38
CA ALA A 145 -22.32 6.94 14.51
C ALA A 145 -23.13 7.58 13.36
N ARG A 146 -23.71 8.77 13.58
CA ARG A 146 -24.43 9.54 12.56
C ARG A 146 -23.53 9.88 11.38
N TRP A 147 -22.33 10.40 11.64
CA TRP A 147 -21.40 10.85 10.61
C TRP A 147 -20.65 9.68 9.96
N GLN A 148 -20.41 8.59 10.70
CA GLN A 148 -19.96 7.33 10.11
C GLN A 148 -20.98 6.77 9.12
N THR A 149 -22.26 6.79 9.47
CA THR A 149 -23.34 6.37 8.56
C THR A 149 -23.40 7.25 7.31
N ALA A 150 -23.28 8.58 7.49
CA ALA A 150 -23.23 9.51 6.37
C ALA A 150 -22.02 9.28 5.45
N ALA A 151 -20.84 9.05 6.02
CA ALA A 151 -19.63 8.70 5.26
C ALA A 151 -19.78 7.38 4.49
N SER A 152 -20.37 6.36 5.12
CA SER A 152 -20.65 5.09 4.45
C SER A 152 -21.64 5.26 3.29
N LYS A 153 -22.69 6.07 3.43
CA LYS A 153 -23.62 6.38 2.34
C LYS A 153 -22.93 7.09 1.18
N ASN A 154 -22.06 8.06 1.49
CA ASN A 154 -21.27 8.76 0.47
C ASN A 154 -20.29 7.80 -0.24
N ALA A 155 -19.67 6.87 0.48
CA ALA A 155 -18.81 5.85 -0.10
C ALA A 155 -19.56 5.00 -1.15
N PHE A 156 -20.77 4.53 -0.83
CA PHE A 156 -21.60 3.78 -1.78
C PHE A 156 -22.02 4.62 -3.00
N ALA A 157 -22.33 5.91 -2.81
CA ALA A 157 -22.61 6.81 -3.92
C ALA A 157 -21.39 7.00 -4.84
N LEU A 158 -20.18 7.07 -4.27
CA LEU A 158 -18.93 7.17 -5.02
C LEU A 158 -18.61 5.87 -5.80
N LEU A 159 -18.94 4.71 -5.24
CA LEU A 159 -18.86 3.44 -5.97
C LEU A 159 -19.76 3.44 -7.21
N GLY A 160 -21.00 3.94 -7.09
CA GLY A 160 -21.91 4.07 -8.23
C GLY A 160 -21.37 5.01 -9.32
N LYS A 161 -20.51 5.96 -8.96
CA LYS A 161 -19.81 6.87 -9.88
C LYS A 161 -18.44 6.35 -10.35
N GLN A 162 -18.08 5.10 -10.01
CA GLN A 162 -16.79 4.48 -10.32
C GLN A 162 -15.56 5.22 -9.78
N ARG A 163 -15.72 6.04 -8.72
CA ARG A 163 -14.61 6.73 -8.04
C ARG A 163 -14.09 5.86 -6.89
N TYR A 164 -13.43 4.76 -7.24
CA TYR A 164 -13.15 3.66 -6.30
C TYR A 164 -12.21 4.01 -5.15
N GLU A 165 -11.06 4.65 -5.42
CA GLU A 165 -10.13 5.05 -4.35
C GLU A 165 -10.76 6.06 -3.38
N TYR A 166 -11.55 7.00 -3.92
CA TYR A 166 -12.25 7.98 -3.10
C TYR A 166 -13.36 7.33 -2.27
N ALA A 167 -14.07 6.34 -2.82
CA ALA A 167 -15.02 5.53 -2.06
C ALA A 167 -14.34 4.77 -0.92
N ALA A 168 -13.18 4.14 -1.16
CA ALA A 168 -12.38 3.48 -0.13
C ALA A 168 -11.98 4.46 0.98
N ALA A 169 -11.58 5.69 0.62
CA ALA A 169 -11.26 6.72 1.60
C ALA A 169 -12.47 7.07 2.50
N PHE A 170 -13.68 7.20 1.93
CA PHE A 170 -14.89 7.44 2.72
C PHE A 170 -15.28 6.26 3.62
N PHE A 171 -14.99 5.02 3.20
CA PHE A 171 -15.15 3.86 4.09
C PHE A 171 -14.19 3.93 5.29
N LEU A 172 -12.94 4.35 5.09
CA LEU A 172 -11.99 4.58 6.19
C LEU A 172 -12.49 5.66 7.15
N LEU A 173 -13.03 6.76 6.60
CA LEU A 173 -13.63 7.84 7.39
C LEU A 173 -14.87 7.36 8.17
N ALA A 174 -15.60 6.37 7.65
CA ALA A 174 -16.70 5.70 8.33
C ALA A 174 -16.27 4.64 9.36
N GLY A 175 -14.96 4.41 9.56
CA GLY A 175 -14.45 3.35 10.43
C GLY A 175 -14.57 1.93 9.86
N LYS A 176 -14.82 1.79 8.55
CA LYS A 176 -15.08 0.51 7.88
C LYS A 176 -13.89 0.06 7.05
N LEU A 177 -12.80 -0.33 7.72
CA LEU A 177 -11.56 -0.77 7.05
C LEU A 177 -11.79 -1.93 6.09
N ARG A 178 -12.56 -2.95 6.48
CA ARG A 178 -12.86 -4.12 5.64
C ARG A 178 -13.56 -3.75 4.32
N ASP A 179 -14.48 -2.79 4.36
CA ASP A 179 -15.16 -2.32 3.15
C ASP A 179 -14.20 -1.55 2.24
N ALA A 180 -13.35 -0.69 2.83
CA ALA A 180 -12.33 0.04 2.09
C ALA A 180 -11.37 -0.93 1.36
N THR A 181 -10.84 -1.93 2.06
CA THR A 181 -9.90 -2.90 1.49
C THR A 181 -10.57 -3.77 0.43
N ASN A 182 -11.83 -4.13 0.61
CA ASN A 182 -12.60 -4.86 -0.41
C ASN A 182 -12.74 -4.06 -1.70
N VAL A 183 -12.95 -2.73 -1.61
CA VAL A 183 -12.99 -1.86 -2.80
C VAL A 183 -11.63 -1.84 -3.51
N LEU A 184 -10.54 -1.70 -2.75
CA LEU A 184 -9.18 -1.70 -3.29
C LEU A 184 -8.84 -3.03 -4.00
N LEU A 185 -9.25 -4.16 -3.42
CA LEU A 185 -8.99 -5.48 -4.01
C LEU A 185 -9.85 -5.76 -5.26
N LYS A 186 -11.13 -5.43 -5.23
CA LYS A 186 -12.07 -5.80 -6.31
C LYS A 186 -12.06 -4.82 -7.48
N HIS A 187 -12.02 -3.53 -7.20
CA HIS A 187 -12.19 -2.49 -8.21
C HIS A 187 -10.87 -1.84 -8.62
N VAL A 188 -10.02 -1.47 -7.65
CA VAL A 188 -8.69 -0.91 -7.94
C VAL A 188 -7.71 -2.01 -8.37
N LYS A 189 -7.91 -3.24 -7.90
CA LYS A 189 -7.07 -4.42 -8.16
C LYS A 189 -5.62 -4.23 -7.70
N ASP A 190 -5.44 -3.46 -6.63
CA ASP A 190 -4.15 -3.22 -6.00
C ASP A 190 -4.14 -3.80 -4.58
N PHE A 191 -3.67 -5.04 -4.47
CA PHE A 191 -3.55 -5.71 -3.18
C PHE A 191 -2.45 -5.10 -2.30
N GLN A 192 -1.39 -4.53 -2.91
CA GLN A 192 -0.33 -3.87 -2.14
C GLN A 192 -0.87 -2.61 -1.47
N LEU A 193 -1.75 -1.86 -2.15
CA LEU A 193 -2.43 -0.71 -1.57
C LEU A 193 -3.36 -1.12 -0.44
N ALA A 194 -4.12 -2.20 -0.62
CA ALA A 194 -4.98 -2.75 0.44
C ALA A 194 -4.16 -3.15 1.68
N ILE A 195 -3.02 -3.82 1.50
CA ILE A 195 -2.09 -4.15 2.58
C ILE A 195 -1.56 -2.89 3.24
N ALA A 196 -1.05 -1.92 2.48
CA ALA A 196 -0.48 -0.69 3.02
C ALA A 196 -1.49 0.07 3.89
N VAL A 197 -2.72 0.21 3.41
CA VAL A 197 -3.82 0.84 4.15
C VAL A 197 -4.13 0.08 5.44
N CYS A 198 -4.23 -1.26 5.40
CA CYS A 198 -4.43 -2.07 6.61
C CYS A 198 -3.32 -1.89 7.64
N ARG A 199 -2.06 -2.00 7.19
CA ARG A 199 -0.89 -1.91 8.07
C ARG A 199 -0.79 -0.55 8.76
N VAL A 200 -1.10 0.53 8.04
CA VAL A 200 -1.10 1.87 8.61
C VAL A 200 -2.30 2.11 9.53
N TYR A 201 -3.49 1.60 9.19
CA TYR A 201 -4.73 1.90 9.89
C TYR A 201 -4.96 1.04 11.15
N GLU A 202 -4.78 -0.28 11.02
CA GLU A 202 -5.06 -1.28 12.08
C GLU A 202 -3.77 -1.89 12.66
N GLY A 203 -2.66 -1.83 11.91
CA GLY A 203 -1.39 -2.45 12.27
C GLY A 203 -1.22 -3.87 11.71
N ASP A 204 -0.01 -4.41 11.86
CA ASP A 204 0.37 -5.70 11.25
C ASP A 204 -0.32 -6.91 11.90
N LYS A 205 -0.81 -6.77 13.13
CA LYS A 205 -1.56 -7.84 13.83
C LYS A 205 -3.07 -7.76 13.61
N GLY A 206 -3.52 -6.85 12.74
CA GLY A 206 -4.92 -6.61 12.46
C GLY A 206 -5.64 -7.79 11.81
N PRO A 207 -6.90 -8.09 12.19
CA PRO A 207 -7.68 -9.14 11.56
C PRO A 207 -7.91 -8.92 10.05
N VAL A 208 -8.04 -7.66 9.59
CA VAL A 208 -8.29 -7.39 8.17
C VAL A 208 -7.06 -7.71 7.33
N LEU A 209 -5.85 -7.40 7.82
CA LEU A 209 -4.62 -7.78 7.13
C LEU A 209 -4.52 -9.31 6.98
N ARG A 210 -4.79 -10.05 8.06
CA ARG A 210 -4.80 -11.52 8.03
C ARG A 210 -5.81 -12.08 7.05
N GLU A 211 -6.99 -11.46 6.95
CA GLU A 211 -8.00 -11.83 5.96
C GLU A 211 -7.51 -11.62 4.53
N ILE A 212 -6.91 -10.47 4.23
CA ILE A 212 -6.34 -10.17 2.90
C ILE A 212 -5.25 -11.18 2.54
N LEU A 213 -4.34 -11.47 3.47
CA LEU A 213 -3.25 -12.40 3.25
C LEU A 213 -3.76 -13.82 2.96
N ASN A 214 -4.70 -14.33 3.76
CA ASN A 214 -5.24 -15.69 3.59
C ASN A 214 -6.18 -15.83 2.40
N ASN A 215 -7.07 -14.85 2.16
CA ASN A 215 -8.15 -14.99 1.19
C ASN A 215 -7.81 -14.41 -0.20
N HIS A 216 -6.76 -13.59 -0.29
CA HIS A 216 -6.38 -12.95 -1.55
C HIS A 216 -4.93 -13.23 -1.94
N VAL A 217 -3.96 -12.92 -1.07
CA VAL A 217 -2.53 -12.94 -1.43
C VAL A 217 -2.00 -14.36 -1.56
N LEU A 218 -2.26 -15.25 -0.59
CA LEU A 218 -1.86 -16.65 -0.68
C LEU A 218 -2.50 -17.37 -1.89
N PRO A 219 -3.83 -17.24 -2.15
CA PRO A 219 -4.43 -17.77 -3.37
C PRO A 219 -3.82 -17.18 -4.65
N LEU A 220 -3.47 -15.90 -4.66
CA LEU A 220 -2.79 -15.28 -5.80
C LEU A 220 -1.42 -15.91 -6.03
N ALA A 221 -0.61 -16.05 -4.98
CA ALA A 221 0.70 -16.68 -5.03
C ALA A 221 0.63 -18.14 -5.55
N CYS A 222 -0.38 -18.89 -5.10
CA CYS A 222 -0.62 -20.25 -5.60
C CYS A 222 -0.98 -20.26 -7.09
N ARG A 223 -1.86 -19.36 -7.55
CA ARG A 223 -2.26 -19.28 -8.96
C ARG A 223 -1.12 -18.85 -9.89
N THR A 224 -0.27 -17.93 -9.45
CA THR A 224 0.88 -17.45 -10.23
C THR A 224 2.11 -18.35 -10.10
N GLY A 225 2.11 -19.28 -9.14
CA GLY A 225 3.30 -20.06 -8.78
C GLY A 225 4.40 -19.22 -8.11
N ASP A 226 4.07 -18.02 -7.61
CA ASP A 226 5.04 -17.12 -7.01
C ASP A 226 5.33 -17.49 -5.56
N ARG A 227 6.36 -18.32 -5.39
CA ARG A 227 6.82 -18.77 -4.07
C ARG A 227 7.31 -17.65 -3.15
N TRP A 228 7.81 -16.55 -3.72
CA TRP A 228 8.35 -15.44 -2.93
C TRP A 228 7.23 -14.54 -2.39
N LEU A 229 6.15 -14.41 -3.16
CA LEU A 229 4.91 -13.81 -2.68
C LEU A 229 4.28 -14.66 -1.57
N ALA A 230 4.28 -16.00 -1.71
CA ALA A 230 3.81 -16.90 -0.66
C ALA A 230 4.66 -16.78 0.61
N SER A 231 5.99 -16.81 0.48
CA SER A 231 6.94 -16.62 1.59
C SER A 231 6.68 -15.29 2.33
N MET A 232 6.55 -14.19 1.59
CA MET A 232 6.25 -12.87 2.15
C MET A 232 4.93 -12.89 2.93
N ALA A 233 3.87 -13.48 2.36
CA ALA A 233 2.56 -13.54 3.00
C ALA A 233 2.58 -14.40 4.28
N PHE A 234 3.25 -15.56 4.28
CA PHE A 234 3.40 -16.39 5.48
C PHE A 234 4.22 -15.67 6.55
N TRP A 235 5.27 -14.95 6.16
CA TRP A 235 6.05 -14.16 7.09
C TRP A 235 5.20 -13.09 7.79
N MET A 236 4.35 -12.38 7.03
CA MET A 236 3.41 -11.40 7.59
C MET A 236 2.30 -12.02 8.46
N LEU A 237 2.08 -13.34 8.34
CA LEU A 237 1.14 -14.10 9.17
C LEU A 237 1.80 -14.68 10.44
N ASP A 238 3.06 -14.34 10.72
CA ASP A 238 3.88 -14.93 11.79
C ASP A 238 4.05 -16.46 11.64
N LYS A 239 4.00 -16.97 10.40
CA LYS A 239 4.16 -18.38 10.03
C LYS A 239 5.53 -18.62 9.41
N THR A 240 6.57 -18.57 10.25
CA THR A 240 7.98 -18.58 9.80
C THR A 240 8.37 -19.89 9.11
N ASP A 241 7.87 -21.02 9.62
CA ASP A 241 8.18 -22.34 9.07
C ASP A 241 7.60 -22.48 7.66
N GLU A 242 6.36 -22.02 7.48
CA GLU A 242 5.71 -21.99 6.18
C GLU A 242 6.35 -21.01 5.21
N ALA A 243 6.82 -19.85 5.70
CA ALA A 243 7.55 -18.89 4.88
C ALA A 243 8.84 -19.49 4.32
N VAL A 244 9.66 -20.11 5.18
CA VAL A 244 10.91 -20.75 4.77
C VAL A 244 10.63 -21.93 3.83
N ALA A 245 9.64 -22.77 4.14
CA ALA A 245 9.28 -23.91 3.31
C ALA A 245 8.79 -23.50 1.91
N ALA A 246 8.07 -22.39 1.79
CA ALA A 246 7.65 -21.83 0.51
C ALA A 246 8.85 -21.49 -0.39
N THR A 247 9.99 -21.06 0.18
CA THR A 247 11.19 -20.77 -0.64
C THR A 247 11.85 -22.03 -1.21
N MET A 248 11.75 -23.16 -0.50
CA MET A 248 12.41 -24.43 -0.84
C MET A 248 11.57 -25.31 -1.77
N VAL A 249 10.24 -25.27 -1.63
CA VAL A 249 9.31 -26.15 -2.36
C VAL A 249 8.43 -25.30 -3.29
N SER A 250 8.20 -25.77 -4.51
CA SER A 250 7.31 -25.07 -5.46
C SER A 250 5.93 -24.80 -4.82
N ALA A 251 5.38 -23.60 -5.00
CA ALA A 251 4.10 -23.17 -4.42
C ALA A 251 2.94 -24.15 -4.70
N ASN A 252 3.03 -24.92 -5.80
CA ASN A 252 2.04 -25.94 -6.17
C ASN A 252 2.06 -27.20 -5.29
N LEU A 253 3.19 -27.49 -4.64
CA LEU A 253 3.39 -28.62 -3.72
C LEU A 253 3.18 -28.21 -2.26
N TYR A 254 3.34 -26.92 -1.95
CA TYR A 254 2.97 -26.33 -0.68
C TYR A 254 1.46 -26.06 -0.68
N ARG A 255 0.63 -27.11 -0.55
CA ARG A 255 -0.81 -26.96 -0.30
C ARG A 255 -1.02 -26.71 1.19
N PRO A 256 -1.11 -25.46 1.69
CA PRO A 256 -1.67 -25.27 3.01
C PRO A 256 -3.10 -25.84 2.98
N ARG A 257 -3.54 -26.47 4.08
CA ARG A 257 -4.89 -27.05 4.25
C ARG A 257 -6.06 -26.05 4.06
N THR A 258 -5.78 -24.84 3.60
CA THR A 258 -6.66 -23.67 3.54
C THR A 258 -6.80 -23.06 2.15
N CYS A 259 -6.33 -23.70 1.07
CA CYS A 259 -6.68 -23.27 -0.30
C CYS A 259 -7.98 -23.96 -0.73
N PRO A 260 -9.13 -23.25 -0.84
CA PRO A 260 -10.27 -23.77 -1.57
C PRO A 260 -9.94 -23.78 -3.06
N ILE A 261 -10.42 -24.82 -3.74
CA ILE A 261 -10.40 -25.00 -5.19
C ILE A 261 -11.14 -23.85 -5.86
#